data_AF-A0A0C5XNM5-F1
#
_entry.id   AF-A0A0C5XNM5-F1
#
_cell.length_a   1.000
_cell.length_b   1.000
_cell.length_c   1.000
_cell.angle_alpha   90.00
_cell.angle_beta   90.00
_cell.angle_gamma   90.00
#
_symmetry.space_group_name_H-M   'P 1'
#
loop_
_entity.id
_entity.type
_entity.pdbx_description
1 polymer ?
#
loop_
_entity_poly.entity_id
_entity_poly.type
_entity_poly.pdbx_seq_one_letter_code
_entity_poly.pdbx_strand_id
1 'polypeptide(L)'
;MLTAIESARAVLLARRADFDLDVDFVFIDENPSHITFLKEEIIKRGYRSQIDAGKIRFFSSTFEDTAPSVIADIRSKGRAHHSLFFLDQYGWSDVKMATVRRIMGQLANPEVILTFMVDSLVNLLHDKTSSLSALAAIDYKREDVRALLDIKDEFGLKGWKRAIQNTVYKHIQGCTGAEFYTPFFVHPPESHRDYWLIHLSKHHQAREEMGNVFWATNNTLEHFGGPGFDSLGFDPNVDVRQGMMDYVFDDDASSRTKKQLLEQIPDLLHAGWKSGSEMTKRSLFAARANDTPVIGALVDSQLAELRDAGEIVIFGQRRDKLGNVVGEIVRERADSYSWDDVIRQPREPRLFSIFNQAA
;
A
#
# COMPACT_ATOMS: atom_id res chain seq x y z
N MET A 1 -14.21 5.51 11.79
CA MET A 1 -13.22 6.61 11.57
C MET A 1 -13.06 7.51 12.79
N LEU A 2 -14.09 8.24 13.24
CA LEU A 2 -13.98 9.16 14.41
C LEU A 2 -13.32 8.49 15.63
N THR A 3 -13.85 7.35 16.06
CA THR A 3 -13.28 6.58 17.18
C THR A 3 -11.84 6.13 16.95
N ALA A 4 -11.45 5.81 15.71
CA ALA A 4 -10.08 5.41 15.41
C ALA A 4 -9.10 6.57 15.57
N ILE A 5 -9.51 7.79 15.18
CA ILE A 5 -8.73 9.01 15.40
C ILE A 5 -8.62 9.35 16.89
N GLU A 6 -9.69 9.16 17.68
CA GLU A 6 -9.61 9.35 19.13
C GLU A 6 -8.65 8.34 19.79
N SER A 7 -8.71 7.06 19.41
CA SER A 7 -7.76 6.06 19.88
C SER A 7 -6.32 6.41 19.49
N ALA A 8 -6.08 6.85 18.25
CA ALA A 8 -4.77 7.29 17.79
C ALA A 8 -4.27 8.50 18.57
N ARG A 9 -5.15 9.49 18.83
CA ARG A 9 -4.84 10.67 19.64
C ARG A 9 -4.40 10.27 21.05
N ALA A 10 -5.11 9.35 21.70
CA ALA A 10 -4.76 8.87 23.04
C ALA A 10 -3.37 8.23 23.09
N VAL A 11 -3.04 7.39 22.09
CA VAL A 11 -1.71 6.76 21.97
C VAL A 11 -0.61 7.79 21.75
N LEU A 12 -0.86 8.80 20.90
CA LEU A 12 0.13 9.83 20.59
C LEU A 12 0.38 10.77 21.77
N LEU A 13 -0.66 11.22 22.48
CA LEU A 13 -0.53 12.05 23.66
C LEU A 13 0.25 11.37 24.79
N ALA A 14 0.07 10.04 24.94
CA ALA A 14 0.84 9.26 25.91
C ALA A 14 2.34 9.22 25.59
N ARG A 15 2.73 9.35 24.31
CA ARG A 15 4.13 9.38 23.87
C ARG A 15 4.70 10.80 23.83
N ARG A 16 3.87 11.77 23.44
CA ARG A 16 4.27 13.15 23.18
C ARG A 16 3.13 14.10 23.57
N ALA A 17 3.21 14.63 24.78
CA ALA A 17 2.14 15.47 25.35
C ALA A 17 1.92 16.80 24.60
N ASP A 18 2.92 17.29 23.86
CA ASP A 18 2.84 18.51 23.04
C ASP A 18 2.31 18.26 21.61
N PHE A 19 1.97 17.02 21.26
CA PHE A 19 1.46 16.69 19.94
C PHE A 19 -0.06 16.86 19.86
N ASP A 20 -0.53 17.75 18.98
CA ASP A 20 -1.94 17.87 18.66
C ASP A 20 -2.24 17.28 17.27
N LEU A 21 -3.12 16.27 17.25
CA LEU A 21 -3.60 15.63 16.03
C LEU A 21 -4.81 16.40 15.49
N ASP A 22 -4.60 17.47 14.74
CA ASP A 22 -5.72 18.25 14.18
C ASP A 22 -6.31 17.59 12.93
N VAL A 23 -7.57 17.15 12.99
CA VAL A 23 -8.23 16.36 11.93
C VAL A 23 -9.60 16.94 11.62
N ASP A 24 -9.86 17.09 10.32
CA ASP A 24 -11.18 17.43 9.81
C ASP A 24 -11.78 16.21 9.10
N PHE A 25 -13.08 16.02 9.27
CA PHE A 25 -13.85 14.96 8.64
C PHE A 25 -14.80 15.55 7.60
N VAL A 26 -14.84 14.92 6.43
CA VAL A 26 -15.75 15.28 5.34
C VAL A 26 -16.53 14.03 4.95
N PHE A 27 -17.84 14.08 5.10
CA PHE A 27 -18.76 13.01 4.71
C PHE A 27 -19.58 13.48 3.51
N ILE A 28 -19.60 12.67 2.45
CA ILE A 28 -20.23 12.98 1.17
C ILE A 28 -21.10 11.79 0.78
N ASP A 29 -22.37 12.03 0.49
CA ASP A 29 -23.31 11.05 -0.03
C ASP A 29 -24.34 11.80 -0.88
N GLU A 30 -24.74 11.25 -2.02
CA GLU A 30 -25.70 11.90 -2.91
C GLU A 30 -27.11 11.94 -2.27
N ASN A 31 -27.45 10.94 -1.44
CA ASN A 31 -28.75 10.83 -0.81
C ASN A 31 -28.84 11.70 0.47
N PRO A 32 -29.69 12.74 0.49
CA PRO A 32 -29.85 13.60 1.66
C PRO A 32 -30.30 12.86 2.92
N SER A 33 -31.03 11.75 2.76
CA SER A 33 -31.51 10.95 3.88
C SER A 33 -30.37 10.23 4.59
N HIS A 34 -29.37 9.73 3.84
CA HIS A 34 -28.17 9.10 4.42
C HIS A 34 -27.37 10.11 5.22
N ILE A 35 -27.15 11.31 4.66
CA ILE A 35 -26.46 12.40 5.36
C ILE A 35 -27.19 12.79 6.65
N THR A 36 -28.51 12.91 6.59
CA THR A 36 -29.33 13.27 7.76
C THR A 36 -29.18 12.22 8.86
N PHE A 37 -29.33 10.94 8.49
CA PHE A 37 -29.18 9.82 9.43
C PHE A 37 -27.76 9.77 10.03
N LEU A 38 -26.72 9.86 9.21
CA LEU A 38 -25.33 9.86 9.67
C LEU A 38 -25.05 11.01 10.62
N LYS A 39 -25.56 12.22 10.32
CA LYS A 39 -25.41 13.39 11.18
C LYS A 39 -26.07 13.18 12.54
N GLU A 40 -27.28 12.62 12.58
CA GLU A 40 -27.96 12.30 13.83
C GLU A 40 -27.18 11.27 14.65
N GLU A 41 -26.64 10.22 14.02
CA GLU A 41 -25.84 9.21 14.68
C GLU A 41 -24.53 9.77 15.26
N ILE A 42 -23.84 10.64 14.51
CA ILE A 42 -22.64 11.34 14.99
C ILE A 42 -22.97 12.24 16.18
N ILE A 43 -24.12 12.93 16.17
CA ILE A 43 -24.59 13.75 17.29
C ILE A 43 -24.89 12.87 18.51
N LYS A 44 -25.60 11.76 18.34
CA LYS A 44 -25.91 10.80 19.43
C LYS A 44 -24.66 10.26 20.09
N ARG A 45 -23.57 10.09 19.32
CA ARG A 45 -22.25 9.66 19.82
C ARG A 45 -21.43 10.77 20.48
N GLY A 46 -21.96 11.99 20.60
CA GLY A 46 -21.35 13.08 21.36
C GLY A 46 -20.49 14.06 20.55
N TYR A 47 -20.46 13.98 19.22
CA TYR A 47 -19.57 14.79 18.38
C TYR A 47 -20.18 16.12 17.91
N ARG A 48 -21.27 16.59 18.56
CA ARG A 48 -21.97 17.82 18.13
C ARG A 48 -21.06 19.05 18.11
N SER A 49 -20.20 19.20 19.11
CA SER A 49 -19.26 20.33 19.19
C SER A 49 -18.28 20.39 18.02
N GLN A 50 -17.85 19.23 17.50
CA GLN A 50 -16.96 19.16 16.34
C GLN A 50 -17.68 19.55 15.04
N ILE A 51 -18.98 19.26 14.93
CA ILE A 51 -19.81 19.74 13.82
C ILE A 51 -19.91 21.28 13.89
N ASP A 52 -20.23 21.82 15.08
CA ASP A 52 -20.41 23.26 15.27
C ASP A 52 -19.11 24.05 15.06
N ALA A 53 -17.97 23.46 15.40
CA ALA A 53 -16.64 24.01 15.13
C ALA A 53 -16.21 23.88 13.65
N GLY A 54 -17.03 23.27 12.79
CA GLY A 54 -16.71 23.04 11.37
C GLY A 54 -15.67 21.94 11.11
N LYS A 55 -15.28 21.17 12.14
CA LYS A 55 -14.35 20.03 12.02
C LYS A 55 -15.00 18.84 11.35
N ILE A 56 -16.31 18.67 11.48
CA ILE A 56 -17.08 17.64 10.77
C ILE A 56 -18.03 18.32 9.80
N ARG A 57 -17.85 18.05 8.50
CA ARG A 57 -18.63 18.64 7.41
C ARG A 57 -19.35 17.56 6.63
N PHE A 58 -20.54 17.90 6.15
CA PHE A 58 -21.42 17.01 5.41
C PHE A 58 -21.81 17.65 4.08
N PHE A 59 -21.82 16.87 3.01
CA PHE A 59 -22.24 17.30 1.68
C PHE A 59 -23.25 16.31 1.11
N SER A 60 -24.40 16.82 0.68
CA SER A 60 -25.40 16.04 -0.03
C SER A 60 -25.21 16.23 -1.54
N SER A 61 -24.26 15.51 -2.11
CA SER A 61 -23.82 15.66 -3.50
C SER A 61 -22.98 14.44 -3.90
N THR A 62 -22.70 14.30 -5.19
CA THR A 62 -21.77 13.28 -5.64
C THR A 62 -20.35 13.59 -5.17
N PHE A 63 -19.51 12.56 -5.03
CA PHE A 63 -18.10 12.75 -4.73
C PHE A 63 -17.41 13.56 -5.83
N GLU A 64 -17.75 13.33 -7.09
CA GLU A 64 -17.18 14.00 -8.25
C GLU A 64 -17.39 15.52 -8.23
N ASP A 65 -18.59 15.97 -7.84
CA ASP A 65 -18.90 17.41 -7.75
C ASP A 65 -18.21 18.07 -6.54
N THR A 66 -17.99 17.30 -5.48
CA THR A 66 -17.49 17.81 -4.19
C THR A 66 -15.96 17.74 -4.09
N ALA A 67 -15.33 16.77 -4.75
CA ALA A 67 -13.88 16.55 -4.69
C ALA A 67 -13.06 17.82 -5.03
N PRO A 68 -13.41 18.65 -6.04
CA PRO A 68 -12.67 19.88 -6.33
C PRO A 68 -12.57 20.86 -5.16
N SER A 69 -13.66 21.06 -4.40
CA SER A 69 -13.67 21.97 -3.25
C SER A 69 -12.93 21.38 -2.07
N VAL A 70 -13.08 20.07 -1.81
CA VAL A 70 -12.34 19.37 -0.75
C VAL A 70 -10.83 19.40 -1.00
N ILE A 71 -10.39 19.21 -2.24
CA ILE A 71 -8.97 19.32 -2.61
C ILE A 71 -8.47 20.75 -2.38
N ALA A 72 -9.26 21.77 -2.74
CA ALA A 72 -8.90 23.17 -2.49
C ALA A 72 -8.77 23.48 -0.99
N ASP A 73 -9.69 22.95 -0.18
CA ASP A 73 -9.65 23.09 1.29
C ASP A 73 -8.43 22.40 1.92
N ILE A 74 -8.06 21.21 1.45
CA ILE A 74 -6.85 20.52 1.95
C ILE A 74 -5.61 21.35 1.62
N ARG A 75 -5.55 21.94 0.42
CA ARG A 75 -4.42 22.77 -0.02
C ARG A 75 -4.31 24.08 0.76
N SER A 76 -5.44 24.68 1.14
CA SER A 76 -5.43 25.94 1.89
C SER A 76 -4.88 25.79 3.32
N LYS A 77 -4.90 24.57 3.88
CA LYS A 77 -4.35 24.28 5.22
C LYS A 77 -2.83 24.23 5.31
N GLY A 78 -2.13 24.26 4.17
CA GLY A 78 -0.67 24.29 4.13
C GLY A 78 -0.06 23.12 3.37
N ARG A 79 1.27 23.03 3.37
CA ARG A 79 2.03 22.22 2.39
C ARG A 79 1.99 20.69 2.56
N ALA A 80 1.61 20.19 3.74
CA ALA A 80 1.74 18.77 4.05
C ALA A 80 0.65 17.91 3.37
N HIS A 81 -0.58 18.45 3.28
CA HIS A 81 -1.72 17.80 2.61
C HIS A 81 -2.00 16.35 3.05
N HIS A 82 -1.66 15.96 4.29
CA HIS A 82 -2.00 14.63 4.81
C HIS A 82 -3.52 14.44 4.77
N SER A 83 -3.97 13.47 3.97
CA SER A 83 -5.39 13.25 3.72
C SER A 83 -5.64 11.80 3.38
N LEU A 84 -6.73 11.24 3.91
CA LEU A 84 -7.19 9.89 3.63
C LEU A 84 -8.59 9.97 3.01
N PHE A 85 -8.72 9.50 1.78
CA PHE A 85 -9.99 9.39 1.07
C PHE A 85 -10.43 7.93 1.13
N PHE A 86 -11.52 7.66 1.83
CA PHE A 86 -12.14 6.34 1.86
C PHE A 86 -13.35 6.35 0.93
N LEU A 87 -13.23 5.68 -0.21
CA LEU A 87 -14.24 5.69 -1.27
C LEU A 87 -14.88 4.31 -1.34
N ASP A 88 -16.08 4.21 -0.78
CA ASP A 88 -16.84 2.97 -0.74
C ASP A 88 -17.64 2.81 -2.03
N GLN A 89 -17.05 2.15 -3.04
CA GLN A 89 -17.70 1.99 -4.34
C GLN A 89 -18.49 0.70 -4.40
N TYR A 90 -19.81 0.81 -4.53
CA TYR A 90 -20.66 -0.32 -4.92
C TYR A 90 -20.66 -0.44 -6.46
N GLY A 91 -19.52 -0.84 -7.03
CA GLY A 91 -19.33 -1.01 -8.48
C GLY A 91 -18.48 0.08 -9.15
N TRP A 92 -18.13 -0.14 -10.42
CA TRP A 92 -17.12 0.65 -11.15
C TRP A 92 -17.58 2.02 -11.66
N SER A 93 -18.80 2.45 -11.35
CA SER A 93 -19.44 3.59 -12.01
C SER A 93 -19.22 4.96 -11.35
N ASP A 94 -18.86 5.03 -10.07
CA ASP A 94 -19.17 6.24 -9.29
C ASP A 94 -17.98 7.15 -8.96
N VAL A 95 -16.76 6.62 -8.77
CA VAL A 95 -15.53 7.46 -8.75
C VAL A 95 -14.71 7.17 -9.98
N LYS A 96 -14.51 8.22 -10.76
CA LYS A 96 -13.70 8.17 -11.96
C LYS A 96 -12.25 8.08 -11.54
N MET A 97 -11.47 7.19 -12.17
CA MET A 97 -10.02 7.14 -11.97
C MET A 97 -9.37 8.52 -12.23
N ALA A 98 -9.98 9.35 -13.09
CA ALA A 98 -9.60 10.75 -13.30
C ALA A 98 -9.62 11.60 -12.01
N THR A 99 -10.58 11.39 -11.11
CA THR A 99 -10.70 12.13 -9.85
C THR A 99 -9.66 11.66 -8.84
N VAL A 100 -9.41 10.34 -8.76
CA VAL A 100 -8.29 9.80 -7.98
C VAL A 100 -6.95 10.34 -8.51
N ARG A 101 -6.76 10.36 -9.84
CA ARG A 101 -5.58 10.95 -10.49
C ARG A 101 -5.40 12.42 -10.13
N ARG A 102 -6.50 13.17 -10.07
CA ARG A 102 -6.49 14.58 -9.65
C ARG A 102 -6.06 14.71 -8.18
N ILE A 103 -6.57 13.87 -7.29
CA ILE A 103 -6.18 13.84 -5.86
C ILE A 103 -4.68 13.59 -5.73
N MET A 104 -4.16 12.54 -6.37
CA MET A 104 -2.73 12.19 -6.36
C MET A 104 -1.84 13.28 -6.98
N GLY A 105 -2.32 13.93 -8.04
CA GLY A 105 -1.59 15.00 -8.73
C GLY A 105 -1.59 16.35 -8.00
N GLN A 106 -2.65 16.67 -7.25
CA GLN A 106 -2.81 18.00 -6.62
C GLN A 106 -2.43 18.05 -5.14
N LEU A 107 -2.35 16.90 -4.46
CA LEU A 107 -2.00 16.80 -3.06
C LEU A 107 -0.60 16.21 -2.85
N ALA A 108 0.05 16.61 -1.76
CA ALA A 108 1.41 16.19 -1.44
C ALA A 108 1.43 14.77 -0.85
N ASN A 109 0.60 14.53 0.18
CA ASN A 109 0.49 13.24 0.86
C ASN A 109 -0.97 12.74 0.95
N PRO A 110 -1.66 12.54 -0.18
CA PRO A 110 -2.93 11.86 -0.20
C PRO A 110 -2.76 10.33 -0.10
N GLU A 111 -3.73 9.71 0.55
CA GLU A 111 -3.97 8.28 0.52
C GLU A 111 -5.41 8.04 0.07
N VAL A 112 -5.63 7.07 -0.79
CA VAL A 112 -6.96 6.71 -1.30
C VAL A 112 -7.18 5.23 -1.08
N ILE A 113 -8.28 4.89 -0.40
CA ILE A 113 -8.77 3.53 -0.24
C ILE A 113 -10.00 3.38 -1.12
N LEU A 114 -9.95 2.42 -2.04
CA LEU A 114 -11.05 2.04 -2.92
C LEU A 114 -11.54 0.64 -2.53
N THR A 115 -12.84 0.46 -2.32
CA THR A 115 -13.44 -0.87 -2.16
C THR A 115 -14.16 -1.29 -3.43
N PHE A 116 -14.07 -2.56 -3.81
CA PHE A 116 -14.77 -3.14 -4.95
C PHE A 116 -15.36 -4.49 -4.57
N MET A 117 -16.61 -4.73 -4.97
CA MET A 117 -17.19 -6.07 -4.91
C MET A 117 -16.61 -6.92 -6.04
N VAL A 118 -16.07 -8.10 -5.72
CA VAL A 118 -15.41 -9.00 -6.68
C VAL A 118 -16.38 -9.37 -7.81
N ASP A 119 -17.61 -9.71 -7.44
CA ASP A 119 -18.66 -10.12 -8.38
C ASP A 119 -19.05 -8.98 -9.34
N SER A 120 -18.97 -7.72 -8.90
CA SER A 120 -19.32 -6.57 -9.74
C SER A 120 -18.32 -6.34 -10.87
N LEU A 121 -17.02 -6.62 -10.65
CA LEU A 121 -16.05 -6.59 -11.75
C LEU A 121 -16.26 -7.75 -12.72
N VAL A 122 -16.49 -8.97 -12.19
CA VAL A 122 -16.76 -10.15 -13.02
C VAL A 122 -17.96 -9.89 -13.92
N ASN A 123 -19.05 -9.37 -13.36
CA ASN A 123 -20.27 -9.07 -14.09
C ASN A 123 -20.07 -7.94 -15.10
N LEU A 124 -19.31 -6.89 -14.74
CA LEU A 124 -18.99 -5.80 -15.66
C LEU A 124 -18.22 -6.27 -16.89
N LEU A 125 -17.26 -7.17 -16.71
CA LEU A 125 -16.46 -7.71 -17.80
C LEU A 125 -17.22 -8.76 -18.61
N HIS A 126 -18.13 -9.52 -17.98
CA HIS A 126 -18.89 -10.58 -18.64
C HIS A 126 -20.06 -10.07 -19.49
N ASP A 127 -20.65 -8.93 -19.15
CA ASP A 127 -21.76 -8.37 -19.93
C ASP A 127 -21.26 -7.94 -21.32
N LYS A 128 -21.67 -8.66 -22.37
CA LYS A 128 -21.37 -8.34 -23.79
C LYS A 128 -21.88 -6.95 -24.20
N THR A 129 -22.70 -6.34 -23.35
CA THR A 129 -23.33 -5.02 -23.48
C THR A 129 -22.83 -4.02 -22.43
N SER A 130 -21.77 -4.34 -21.67
CA SER A 130 -21.13 -3.43 -20.72
C SER A 130 -20.92 -2.07 -21.40
N SER A 131 -21.63 -1.05 -20.91
CA SER A 131 -21.65 0.26 -21.55
C SER A 131 -20.22 0.79 -21.68
N LEU A 132 -19.90 1.36 -22.83
CA LEU A 132 -18.62 2.03 -23.09
C LEU A 132 -18.21 2.98 -21.94
N SER A 133 -19.17 3.51 -21.18
CA SER A 133 -18.94 4.35 -19.99
C SER A 133 -18.30 3.61 -18.81
N ALA A 134 -18.61 2.34 -18.58
CA ALA A 134 -18.03 1.57 -17.48
C ALA A 134 -16.60 1.12 -17.79
N LEU A 135 -16.34 0.72 -19.04
CA LEU A 135 -14.97 0.47 -19.54
C LEU A 135 -14.15 1.76 -19.62
N ALA A 136 -14.77 2.90 -19.95
CA ALA A 136 -14.12 4.20 -19.92
C ALA A 136 -13.82 4.70 -18.49
N ALA A 137 -14.65 4.35 -17.50
CA ALA A 137 -14.39 4.68 -16.10
C ALA A 137 -13.11 4.01 -15.56
N ILE A 138 -12.79 2.84 -16.11
CA ILE A 138 -11.57 2.07 -15.82
C ILE A 138 -10.50 2.19 -16.89
N ASP A 139 -10.62 3.11 -17.85
CA ASP A 139 -9.65 3.39 -18.95
C ASP A 139 -9.10 2.13 -19.67
N TYR A 140 -9.92 1.08 -19.77
CA TYR A 140 -9.48 -0.25 -20.22
C TYR A 140 -9.91 -0.54 -21.65
N LYS A 141 -9.04 -1.15 -22.47
CA LYS A 141 -9.39 -1.53 -23.85
C LYS A 141 -10.18 -2.83 -23.87
N ARG A 142 -11.10 -2.97 -24.84
CA ARG A 142 -11.96 -4.15 -25.01
C ARG A 142 -11.18 -5.46 -25.22
N GLU A 143 -9.98 -5.38 -25.79
CA GLU A 143 -9.12 -6.54 -26.04
C GLU A 143 -8.54 -7.11 -24.74
N ASP A 144 -8.12 -6.25 -23.82
CA ASP A 144 -7.59 -6.63 -22.51
C ASP A 144 -8.66 -7.31 -21.64
N VAL A 145 -9.93 -6.92 -21.80
CA VAL A 145 -11.08 -7.54 -21.12
C VAL A 145 -11.28 -8.99 -21.58
N ARG A 146 -11.15 -9.25 -22.89
CA ARG A 146 -11.33 -10.60 -23.43
C ARG A 146 -10.26 -11.56 -22.92
N ALA A 147 -9.00 -11.11 -22.92
CA ALA A 147 -7.89 -11.91 -22.36
C ALA A 147 -8.12 -12.28 -20.88
N LEU A 148 -8.68 -11.36 -20.08
CA LEU A 148 -9.03 -11.65 -18.69
C LEU A 148 -10.13 -12.72 -18.59
N LEU A 149 -11.20 -12.61 -19.39
CA LEU A 149 -12.32 -13.57 -19.37
C LEU A 149 -11.88 -14.98 -19.78
N ASP A 150 -11.01 -15.08 -20.80
CA ASP A 150 -10.48 -16.36 -21.26
C ASP A 150 -9.67 -17.05 -20.14
N ILE A 151 -8.89 -16.29 -19.36
CA ILE A 151 -8.16 -16.81 -18.19
C ILE A 151 -9.10 -17.33 -17.10
N LYS A 152 -10.26 -16.68 -16.87
CA LYS A 152 -11.25 -17.19 -15.90
C LYS A 152 -11.88 -18.49 -16.37
N ASP A 153 -12.30 -18.55 -17.62
CA ASP A 153 -12.99 -19.70 -18.17
C ASP A 153 -12.07 -20.94 -18.23
N GLU A 154 -10.77 -20.72 -18.42
CA GLU A 154 -9.76 -21.79 -18.42
C GLU A 154 -9.28 -22.18 -17.01
N PHE A 155 -9.13 -21.24 -16.07
CA PHE A 155 -8.43 -21.46 -14.78
C PHE A 155 -9.28 -21.22 -13.52
N GLY A 156 -10.58 -20.95 -13.66
CA GLY A 156 -11.51 -20.75 -12.55
C GLY A 156 -11.23 -19.50 -11.70
N LEU A 157 -11.84 -19.46 -10.50
CA LEU A 157 -11.81 -18.28 -9.61
C LEU A 157 -10.39 -17.88 -9.19
N LYS A 158 -9.49 -18.86 -8.98
CA LYS A 158 -8.10 -18.61 -8.57
C LYS A 158 -7.25 -18.00 -9.69
N GLY A 159 -7.38 -18.50 -10.92
CA GLY A 159 -6.69 -17.92 -12.09
C GLY A 159 -7.17 -16.50 -12.37
N TRP A 160 -8.47 -16.25 -12.20
CA TRP A 160 -9.08 -14.93 -12.34
C TRP A 160 -8.56 -13.90 -11.31
N LYS A 161 -8.46 -14.27 -10.03
CA LYS A 161 -7.89 -13.39 -8.98
C LYS A 161 -6.46 -12.93 -9.35
N ARG A 162 -5.62 -13.86 -9.82
CA ARG A 162 -4.24 -13.56 -10.25
C ARG A 162 -4.21 -12.70 -11.52
N ALA A 163 -5.08 -12.97 -12.49
CA ALA A 163 -5.18 -12.17 -13.71
C ALA A 163 -5.51 -10.70 -13.40
N ILE A 164 -6.42 -10.49 -12.46
CA ILE A 164 -6.81 -9.13 -12.07
C ILE A 164 -5.72 -8.44 -11.29
N GLN A 165 -5.09 -9.14 -10.36
CA GLN A 165 -3.97 -8.57 -9.61
C GLN A 165 -2.88 -8.05 -10.54
N ASN A 166 -2.66 -8.75 -11.65
CA ASN A 166 -1.61 -8.43 -12.59
C ASN A 166 -1.98 -7.36 -13.61
N THR A 167 -3.25 -7.30 -14.04
CA THR A 167 -3.65 -6.40 -15.14
C THR A 167 -4.48 -5.22 -14.66
N VAL A 168 -5.45 -5.44 -13.77
CA VAL A 168 -6.34 -4.38 -13.27
C VAL A 168 -5.61 -3.49 -12.27
N TYR A 169 -4.82 -4.03 -11.34
CA TYR A 169 -4.13 -3.18 -10.35
C TYR A 169 -3.02 -2.34 -10.97
N LYS A 170 -2.22 -2.92 -11.87
CA LYS A 170 -1.23 -2.14 -12.65
C LYS A 170 -1.89 -1.05 -13.47
N HIS A 171 -3.05 -1.36 -14.06
CA HIS A 171 -3.83 -0.38 -14.78
C HIS A 171 -4.32 0.75 -13.86
N ILE A 172 -4.91 0.44 -12.70
CA ILE A 172 -5.34 1.44 -11.70
C ILE A 172 -4.16 2.29 -11.26
N GLN A 173 -3.00 1.69 -10.98
CA GLN A 173 -1.80 2.44 -10.60
C GLN A 173 -1.40 3.43 -11.71
N GLY A 174 -1.29 2.97 -12.96
CA GLY A 174 -0.97 3.82 -14.12
C GLY A 174 -2.01 4.91 -14.37
N CYS A 175 -3.28 4.63 -14.07
CA CYS A 175 -4.39 5.57 -14.23
C CYS A 175 -4.58 6.53 -13.06
N THR A 176 -3.92 6.33 -11.94
CA THR A 176 -4.05 7.20 -10.76
C THR A 176 -2.77 7.98 -10.50
N GLY A 177 -1.62 7.53 -11.01
CA GLY A 177 -0.33 8.16 -10.73
C GLY A 177 0.12 7.95 -9.28
N ALA A 178 -0.43 6.96 -8.58
CA ALA A 178 0.02 6.55 -7.26
C ALA A 178 1.41 5.89 -7.37
N GLU A 179 2.35 6.33 -6.54
CA GLU A 179 3.70 5.74 -6.48
C GLU A 179 3.66 4.39 -5.77
N PHE A 180 2.76 4.23 -4.79
CA PHE A 180 2.61 3.03 -4.01
C PHE A 180 1.18 2.50 -4.03
N TYR A 181 1.04 1.17 -4.05
CA TYR A 181 -0.27 0.52 -3.93
C TYR A 181 -0.21 -0.74 -3.05
N THR A 182 -1.33 -1.05 -2.40
CA THR A 182 -1.53 -2.28 -1.63
C THR A 182 -2.90 -2.87 -1.96
N PRO A 183 -2.96 -4.04 -2.62
CA PRO A 183 -4.22 -4.74 -2.83
C PRO A 183 -4.53 -5.66 -1.63
N PHE A 184 -5.80 -5.70 -1.25
CA PHE A 184 -6.32 -6.56 -0.19
C PHE A 184 -7.47 -7.39 -0.73
N PHE A 185 -7.38 -8.70 -0.53
CA PHE A 185 -8.53 -9.57 -0.57
C PHE A 185 -9.14 -9.65 0.80
N VAL A 186 -10.39 -9.19 1.00
CA VAL A 186 -11.04 -9.27 2.30
C VAL A 186 -12.13 -10.32 2.28
N HIS A 187 -11.97 -11.29 3.18
CA HIS A 187 -12.94 -12.33 3.50
C HIS A 187 -13.56 -12.05 4.88
N PRO A 188 -14.74 -11.42 4.95
CA PRO A 188 -15.38 -11.19 6.22
C PRO A 188 -15.88 -12.53 6.79
N PRO A 189 -15.57 -12.88 8.06
CA PRO A 189 -15.97 -14.18 8.64
C PRO A 189 -17.49 -14.44 8.62
N GLU A 190 -18.29 -13.37 8.65
CA GLU A 190 -19.75 -13.42 8.76
C GLU A 190 -20.47 -13.08 7.44
N SER A 191 -19.75 -12.82 6.34
CA SER A 191 -20.31 -12.47 5.04
C SER A 191 -19.90 -13.48 3.98
N HIS A 192 -20.85 -13.89 3.13
CA HIS A 192 -20.55 -14.71 1.95
C HIS A 192 -20.01 -13.89 0.76
N ARG A 193 -19.70 -12.61 0.97
CA ARG A 193 -19.25 -11.70 -0.10
C ARG A 193 -17.82 -11.26 0.16
N ASP A 194 -16.96 -11.65 -0.75
CA ASP A 194 -15.58 -11.19 -0.83
C ASP A 194 -15.53 -9.79 -1.45
N TYR A 195 -14.68 -8.92 -0.92
CA TYR A 195 -14.42 -7.63 -1.52
C TYR A 195 -12.93 -7.33 -1.64
N TRP A 196 -12.60 -6.56 -2.65
CA TRP A 196 -11.28 -5.99 -2.82
C TRP A 196 -11.21 -4.64 -2.17
N LEU A 197 -10.08 -4.40 -1.52
CA LEU A 197 -9.70 -3.08 -1.08
C LEU A 197 -8.37 -2.76 -1.75
N ILE A 198 -8.27 -1.60 -2.38
CA ILE A 198 -7.04 -1.11 -2.99
C ILE A 198 -6.67 0.17 -2.27
N HIS A 199 -5.52 0.14 -1.61
CA HIS A 199 -4.89 1.33 -1.05
C HIS A 199 -3.91 1.89 -2.07
N LEU A 200 -3.98 3.21 -2.27
CA LEU A 200 -3.11 3.97 -3.15
C LEU A 200 -2.47 5.11 -2.34
N SER A 201 -1.17 5.32 -2.51
CA SER A 201 -0.43 6.37 -1.81
C SER A 201 0.72 6.92 -2.63
N LYS A 202 1.24 8.09 -2.22
CA LYS A 202 2.49 8.67 -2.71
C LYS A 202 3.68 8.40 -1.79
N HIS A 203 3.46 7.71 -0.67
CA HIS A 203 4.49 7.56 0.35
C HIS A 203 4.68 6.10 0.76
N HIS A 204 5.92 5.62 0.66
CA HIS A 204 6.32 4.25 1.02
C HIS A 204 5.92 3.86 2.44
N GLN A 205 5.95 4.80 3.41
CA GLN A 205 5.52 4.51 4.78
C GLN A 205 4.05 4.11 4.87
N ALA A 206 3.17 4.72 4.07
CA ALA A 206 1.76 4.33 4.07
C ALA A 206 1.59 2.89 3.59
N ARG A 207 2.33 2.50 2.54
CA ARG A 207 2.39 1.12 2.04
C ARG A 207 2.95 0.15 3.09
N GLU A 208 3.95 0.58 3.84
CA GLU A 208 4.53 -0.20 4.93
C GLU A 208 3.52 -0.44 6.07
N GLU A 209 2.84 0.61 6.55
CA GLU A 209 1.83 0.48 7.60
C GLU A 209 0.67 -0.43 7.17
N MET A 210 0.23 -0.31 5.92
CA MET A 210 -0.76 -1.19 5.33
C MET A 210 -0.29 -2.66 5.28
N GLY A 211 0.98 -2.90 4.97
CA GLY A 211 1.59 -4.24 5.04
C GLY A 211 1.68 -4.78 6.47
N ASN A 212 2.00 -3.93 7.45
CA ASN A 212 2.07 -4.33 8.86
C ASN A 212 0.70 -4.78 9.38
N VAL A 213 -0.37 -4.05 9.03
CA VAL A 213 -1.75 -4.47 9.35
C VAL A 213 -2.03 -5.85 8.77
N PHE A 214 -1.59 -6.10 7.53
CA PHE A 214 -1.79 -7.37 6.84
C PHE A 214 -1.21 -8.57 7.59
N TRP A 215 0.05 -8.45 8.00
CA TRP A 215 0.74 -9.47 8.80
C TRP A 215 0.13 -9.63 10.19
N ALA A 216 -0.42 -8.56 10.78
CA ALA A 216 -1.05 -8.60 12.09
C ALA A 216 -2.45 -9.25 12.08
N THR A 217 -3.22 -9.11 11.00
CA THR A 217 -4.59 -9.63 10.88
C THR A 217 -4.67 -11.00 10.20
N ASN A 218 -3.54 -11.71 10.14
CA ASN A 218 -3.36 -13.04 9.58
C ASN A 218 -4.59 -13.94 9.79
N ASN A 219 -5.35 -14.21 8.71
CA ASN A 219 -6.49 -15.15 8.54
C ASN A 219 -7.71 -14.59 7.77
N THR A 220 -7.86 -13.26 7.61
CA THR A 220 -8.99 -12.69 6.83
C THR A 220 -8.59 -12.14 5.47
N LEU A 221 -7.28 -12.16 5.17
CA LEU A 221 -6.72 -11.54 3.98
C LEU A 221 -5.83 -12.49 3.18
N GLU A 222 -6.08 -12.59 1.87
CA GLU A 222 -5.28 -13.38 0.93
C GLU A 222 -4.43 -12.45 0.05
N HIS A 223 -3.19 -12.87 -0.23
CA HIS A 223 -2.33 -12.23 -1.23
C HIS A 223 -1.74 -13.30 -2.14
N PHE A 224 -1.85 -13.10 -3.46
CA PHE A 224 -1.32 -14.04 -4.44
C PHE A 224 0.07 -13.58 -4.86
N GLY A 225 1.10 -14.34 -4.48
CA GLY A 225 2.49 -14.07 -4.81
C GLY A 225 3.43 -15.09 -4.17
N GLY A 226 4.66 -15.19 -4.67
CA GLY A 226 5.71 -15.98 -4.04
C GLY A 226 6.31 -15.34 -2.77
N PRO A 227 7.24 -16.03 -2.08
CA PRO A 227 8.06 -15.40 -1.05
C PRO A 227 9.03 -14.36 -1.67
N GLY A 228 9.43 -13.35 -0.89
CA GLY A 228 10.50 -12.41 -1.25
C GLY A 228 10.11 -11.23 -2.14
N PHE A 229 11.10 -10.53 -2.70
CA PHE A 229 10.92 -9.43 -3.64
C PHE A 229 10.43 -9.94 -5.00
N ASP A 230 9.74 -9.06 -5.75
CA ASP A 230 9.20 -9.32 -7.09
C ASP A 230 8.20 -10.49 -7.19
N SER A 231 7.65 -10.88 -6.04
CA SER A 231 6.65 -11.94 -5.89
C SER A 231 5.31 -11.68 -6.59
N LEU A 232 5.04 -10.43 -6.99
CA LEU A 232 3.83 -9.99 -7.69
C LEU A 232 4.03 -9.80 -9.20
N GLY A 233 5.22 -10.09 -9.73
CA GLY A 233 5.50 -9.98 -11.16
C GLY A 233 4.69 -10.98 -11.98
N PHE A 234 3.82 -10.49 -12.86
CA PHE A 234 3.34 -11.26 -14.01
C PHE A 234 4.42 -11.37 -15.07
N ASP A 235 4.92 -12.57 -15.30
CA ASP A 235 5.61 -12.91 -16.55
C ASP A 235 4.60 -13.60 -17.49
N PRO A 236 4.20 -12.98 -18.61
CA PRO A 236 3.28 -13.58 -19.59
C PRO A 236 3.80 -14.88 -20.21
N ASN A 237 5.09 -15.21 -20.04
CA ASN A 237 5.72 -16.41 -20.57
C ASN A 237 5.86 -17.53 -19.54
N VAL A 238 5.48 -17.29 -18.28
CA VAL A 238 5.53 -18.30 -17.21
C VAL A 238 4.15 -18.96 -17.09
N ASP A 239 4.14 -20.30 -17.09
CA ASP A 239 2.94 -21.11 -16.95
C ASP A 239 2.16 -20.70 -15.69
N VAL A 240 0.88 -20.32 -15.87
CA VAL A 240 -0.05 -19.87 -14.81
C VAL A 240 -0.18 -20.89 -13.67
N ARG A 241 0.18 -22.15 -13.93
CA ARG A 241 0.18 -23.28 -12.97
C ARG A 241 1.42 -23.33 -12.08
N GLN A 242 2.54 -22.70 -12.46
CA GLN A 242 3.76 -22.69 -11.65
C GLN A 242 3.68 -21.64 -10.54
N GLY A 243 3.84 -22.09 -9.29
CA GLY A 243 3.77 -21.23 -8.10
C GLY A 243 2.36 -21.03 -7.52
N MET A 244 1.41 -21.93 -7.84
CA MET A 244 0.04 -21.96 -7.27
C MET A 244 0.00 -22.39 -5.79
N MET A 245 0.79 -21.78 -4.92
CA MET A 245 0.57 -21.89 -3.48
C MET A 245 -0.12 -20.62 -3.00
N ASP A 246 -1.25 -20.78 -2.34
CA ASP A 246 -1.88 -19.67 -1.61
C ASP A 246 -0.85 -19.17 -0.58
N TYR A 247 -0.37 -17.93 -0.70
CA TYR A 247 0.50 -17.35 0.32
C TYR A 247 -0.40 -16.82 1.44
N VAL A 248 -0.65 -17.70 2.40
CA VAL A 248 -1.29 -17.36 3.67
C VAL A 248 -0.20 -16.79 4.57
N PHE A 249 -0.48 -15.71 5.31
CA PHE A 249 0.51 -14.89 6.03
C PHE A 249 1.00 -15.55 7.34
N ASP A 250 1.21 -16.86 7.34
CA ASP A 250 1.59 -17.66 8.49
C ASP A 250 3.12 -17.70 8.76
N ASP A 251 3.48 -18.41 9.83
CA ASP A 251 4.89 -18.57 10.24
C ASP A 251 5.73 -19.31 9.18
N ASP A 252 5.11 -20.17 8.38
CA ASP A 252 5.75 -20.87 7.28
C ASP A 252 6.05 -19.91 6.12
N ALA A 253 5.09 -19.06 5.76
CA ALA A 253 5.25 -17.96 4.81
C ALA A 253 6.36 -16.99 5.24
N SER A 254 6.39 -16.59 6.52
CA SER A 254 7.46 -15.75 7.08
C SER A 254 8.83 -16.41 6.89
N SER A 255 8.95 -17.68 7.23
CA SER A 255 10.20 -18.44 7.10
C SER A 255 10.67 -18.58 5.64
N ARG A 256 9.75 -18.89 4.72
CA ARG A 256 10.02 -18.94 3.28
C ARG A 256 10.46 -17.58 2.73
N THR A 257 9.80 -16.51 3.14
CA THR A 257 10.16 -15.14 2.73
C THR A 257 11.52 -14.72 3.24
N LYS A 258 11.85 -15.00 4.51
CA LYS A 258 13.18 -14.71 5.05
C LYS A 258 14.28 -15.43 4.27
N LYS A 259 14.09 -16.71 3.98
CA LYS A 259 15.04 -17.48 3.16
C LYS A 259 15.23 -16.87 1.77
N GLN A 260 14.13 -16.54 1.08
CA GLN A 260 14.21 -15.91 -0.24
C GLN A 260 14.93 -14.55 -0.21
N LEU A 261 14.70 -13.76 0.85
CA LEU A 261 15.36 -12.46 1.03
C LEU A 261 16.87 -12.60 1.24
N LEU A 262 17.35 -13.66 1.92
CA LEU A 262 18.79 -13.92 2.06
C LEU A 262 19.46 -14.28 0.73
N GLU A 263 18.71 -14.83 -0.22
CA GLU A 263 19.20 -15.10 -1.57
C GLU A 263 19.18 -13.82 -2.42
N GLN A 264 18.12 -13.00 -2.32
CA GLN A 264 17.92 -11.82 -3.19
C GLN A 264 18.67 -10.56 -2.75
N ILE A 265 18.73 -10.25 -1.45
CA ILE A 265 19.36 -9.01 -0.94
C ILE A 265 20.84 -8.90 -1.38
N PRO A 266 21.66 -9.96 -1.28
CA PRO A 266 23.05 -9.90 -1.74
C PRO A 266 23.18 -9.54 -3.22
N ASP A 267 22.41 -10.18 -4.11
CA ASP A 267 22.48 -9.89 -5.54
C ASP A 267 22.12 -8.43 -5.86
N LEU A 268 21.09 -7.90 -5.18
CA LEU A 268 20.67 -6.50 -5.32
C LEU A 268 21.74 -5.52 -4.84
N LEU A 269 22.37 -5.82 -3.70
CA LEU A 269 23.48 -5.02 -3.17
C LEU A 269 24.67 -5.02 -4.12
N HIS A 270 25.06 -6.20 -4.62
CA HIS A 270 26.19 -6.35 -5.55
C HIS A 270 25.95 -5.59 -6.86
N ALA A 271 24.77 -5.72 -7.44
CA ALA A 271 24.39 -5.01 -8.66
C ALA A 271 24.46 -3.49 -8.47
N GLY A 272 23.91 -2.98 -7.36
CA GLY A 272 23.94 -1.56 -7.05
C GLY A 272 25.34 -1.01 -6.78
N TRP A 273 26.18 -1.76 -6.06
CA TRP A 273 27.58 -1.37 -5.86
C TRP A 273 28.37 -1.38 -7.17
N LYS A 274 28.16 -2.38 -8.04
CA LYS A 274 28.77 -2.43 -9.39
C LYS A 274 28.37 -1.24 -10.25
N SER A 275 27.14 -0.73 -10.13
CA SER A 275 26.70 0.47 -10.86
C SER A 275 27.14 1.79 -10.21
N GLY A 276 27.86 1.74 -9.07
CA GLY A 276 28.27 2.93 -8.32
C GLY A 276 27.12 3.60 -7.55
N SER A 277 26.00 2.92 -7.37
CA SER A 277 24.84 3.44 -6.65
C SER A 277 25.05 3.30 -5.14
N GLU A 278 24.62 4.31 -4.38
CA GLU A 278 24.57 4.19 -2.92
C GLU A 278 23.41 3.26 -2.51
N MET A 279 23.74 2.20 -1.78
CA MET A 279 22.75 1.23 -1.32
C MET A 279 22.21 1.64 0.05
N THR A 280 20.89 1.78 0.14
CA THR A 280 20.16 2.10 1.37
C THR A 280 19.01 1.12 1.53
N LYS A 281 18.44 1.03 2.73
CA LYS A 281 17.19 0.28 2.93
C LYS A 281 16.09 0.77 1.97
N ARG A 282 16.00 2.08 1.73
CA ARG A 282 15.08 2.68 0.76
C ARG A 282 15.33 2.18 -0.66
N SER A 283 16.57 2.20 -1.16
CA SER A 283 16.83 1.75 -2.54
C SER A 283 16.63 0.23 -2.73
N LEU A 284 16.80 -0.56 -1.66
CA LEU A 284 16.46 -1.98 -1.66
C LEU A 284 14.96 -2.22 -1.66
N PHE A 285 14.21 -1.54 -0.80
CA PHE A 285 12.83 -1.93 -0.52
C PHE A 285 11.79 -1.02 -1.18
N ALA A 286 11.95 0.31 -1.16
CA ALA A 286 10.90 1.22 -1.66
C ALA A 286 10.57 1.01 -3.15
N ALA A 287 11.58 0.72 -3.97
CA ALA A 287 11.38 0.43 -5.39
C ALA A 287 10.61 -0.88 -5.65
N ARG A 288 10.57 -1.78 -4.67
CA ARG A 288 9.99 -3.13 -4.77
C ARG A 288 8.77 -3.33 -3.89
N ALA A 289 8.45 -2.35 -3.03
CA ALA A 289 7.39 -2.42 -2.03
C ALA A 289 6.00 -2.66 -2.63
N ASN A 290 5.80 -2.28 -3.89
CA ASN A 290 4.55 -2.51 -4.61
C ASN A 290 4.36 -3.97 -5.01
N ASP A 291 5.45 -4.66 -5.34
CA ASP A 291 5.41 -5.97 -5.97
C ASP A 291 5.78 -7.11 -4.98
N THR A 292 5.57 -6.87 -3.69
CA THR A 292 5.95 -7.80 -2.62
C THR A 292 5.04 -7.75 -1.38
N PRO A 293 4.75 -8.91 -0.75
CA PRO A 293 4.14 -8.95 0.59
C PRO A 293 5.17 -8.66 1.70
N VAL A 294 6.45 -8.48 1.36
CA VAL A 294 7.52 -8.17 2.31
C VAL A 294 7.24 -6.83 2.98
N ILE A 295 7.47 -6.80 4.29
CA ILE A 295 7.47 -5.58 5.12
C ILE A 295 8.88 -5.28 5.62
N GLY A 296 9.13 -4.05 6.01
CA GLY A 296 10.42 -3.56 6.47
C GLY A 296 11.00 -4.35 7.64
N ALA A 297 10.16 -4.91 8.53
CA ALA A 297 10.63 -5.76 9.63
C ALA A 297 11.32 -7.05 9.15
N LEU A 298 10.86 -7.65 8.05
CA LEU A 298 11.47 -8.84 7.46
C LEU A 298 12.79 -8.50 6.76
N VAL A 299 12.84 -7.35 6.09
CA VAL A 299 14.08 -6.83 5.48
C VAL A 299 15.10 -6.54 6.57
N ASP A 300 14.70 -5.88 7.66
CA ASP A 300 15.57 -5.55 8.78
C ASP A 300 16.16 -6.81 9.43
N SER A 301 15.36 -7.86 9.62
CA SER A 301 15.88 -9.09 10.19
C SER A 301 16.93 -9.75 9.28
N GLN A 302 16.74 -9.73 7.96
CA GLN A 302 17.72 -10.30 7.02
C GLN A 302 18.98 -9.43 6.90
N LEU A 303 18.84 -8.10 6.95
CA LEU A 303 19.99 -7.20 7.00
C LEU A 303 20.80 -7.38 8.28
N ALA A 304 20.15 -7.63 9.43
CA ALA A 304 20.83 -7.98 10.67
C ALA A 304 21.59 -9.31 10.54
N GLU A 305 20.99 -10.33 9.93
CA GLU A 305 21.65 -11.62 9.71
C GLU A 305 22.90 -11.50 8.82
N LEU A 306 22.81 -10.78 7.69
CA LEU A 306 23.96 -10.52 6.82
C LEU A 306 25.05 -9.70 7.51
N ARG A 307 24.67 -8.72 8.35
CA ARG A 307 25.61 -7.94 9.16
C ARG A 307 26.33 -8.83 10.17
N ASP A 308 25.61 -9.66 10.91
CA ASP A 308 26.16 -10.52 11.94
C ASP A 308 27.07 -11.62 11.35
N ALA A 309 26.73 -12.07 10.14
CA ALA A 309 27.60 -12.90 9.30
C ALA A 309 28.85 -12.16 8.79
N GLY A 310 28.95 -10.84 8.98
CA GLY A 310 30.07 -10.01 8.55
C GLY A 310 30.12 -9.78 7.04
N GLU A 311 29.01 -9.99 6.33
CA GLU A 311 28.91 -9.83 4.88
C GLU A 311 28.68 -8.36 4.49
N ILE A 312 28.05 -7.57 5.37
CA ILE A 312 27.75 -6.16 5.16
C ILE A 312 28.04 -5.31 6.40
N VAL A 313 28.19 -4.00 6.19
CA VAL A 313 28.26 -3.00 7.26
C VAL A 313 27.18 -1.94 7.01
N ILE A 314 26.41 -1.62 8.05
CA ILE A 314 25.30 -0.68 7.97
C ILE A 314 25.65 0.59 8.75
N PHE A 315 25.48 1.75 8.11
CA PHE A 315 25.78 3.07 8.64
C PHE A 315 24.49 3.87 8.79
N GLY A 316 24.24 4.37 9.99
CA GLY A 316 23.20 5.36 10.23
C GLY A 316 23.74 6.77 10.31
N GLN A 317 22.82 7.74 10.22
CA GLN A 317 23.15 9.15 10.40
C GLN A 317 23.26 9.49 11.89
N ARG A 318 24.42 10.04 12.30
CA ARG A 318 24.58 10.66 13.62
C ARG A 318 24.03 12.08 13.55
N ARG A 319 23.11 12.42 14.45
CA ARG A 319 22.50 13.75 14.53
C ARG A 319 22.91 14.47 15.81
N ASP A 320 23.04 15.80 15.74
CA ASP A 320 23.21 16.65 16.91
C ASP A 320 21.89 16.84 17.67
N LYS A 321 21.93 17.61 18.78
CA LYS A 321 20.73 17.92 19.58
C LYS A 321 19.69 18.75 18.82
N LEU A 322 20.06 19.38 17.72
CA LEU A 322 19.20 20.19 16.86
C LEU A 322 18.65 19.39 15.67
N GLY A 323 19.04 18.11 15.54
CA GLY A 323 18.61 17.21 14.49
C GLY A 323 19.45 17.27 13.20
N ASN A 324 20.52 18.06 13.15
CA ASN A 324 21.39 18.15 11.98
C ASN A 324 22.29 16.92 11.89
N VAL A 325 22.53 16.42 10.67
CA VAL A 325 23.45 15.30 10.44
C VAL A 325 24.88 15.78 10.61
N VAL A 326 25.61 15.20 11.57
CA VAL A 326 26.99 15.57 11.94
C VAL A 326 28.00 14.47 11.68
N GLY A 327 27.56 13.33 11.16
CA GLY A 327 28.44 12.22 10.77
C GLY A 327 27.70 10.92 10.61
N GLU A 328 28.44 9.81 10.54
CA GLU A 328 27.92 8.45 10.43
C GLU A 328 28.18 7.67 11.73
N ILE A 329 27.34 6.67 12.01
CA ILE A 329 27.53 5.71 13.10
C ILE A 329 27.27 4.29 12.59
N VAL A 330 28.12 3.35 12.95
CA VAL A 330 27.94 1.94 12.59
C VAL A 330 26.81 1.33 13.42
N ARG A 331 25.89 0.61 12.77
CA ARG A 331 24.73 -0.04 13.39
C ARG A 331 25.06 -1.47 13.82
N GLU A 332 26.01 -1.64 14.74
CA GLU A 332 26.59 -2.94 15.12
C GLU A 332 25.62 -3.93 15.79
N ARG A 333 24.56 -3.42 16.45
CA ARG A 333 23.59 -4.24 17.23
C ARG A 333 22.14 -3.78 17.06
N ALA A 334 21.84 -3.15 15.94
CA ALA A 334 20.49 -2.68 15.67
C ALA A 334 19.65 -3.79 15.02
N ASP A 335 18.43 -4.00 15.50
CA ASP A 335 17.48 -4.94 14.90
C ASP A 335 16.46 -4.25 13.98
N SER A 336 16.57 -2.92 13.86
CA SER A 336 15.78 -2.10 12.94
C SER A 336 16.64 -0.99 12.34
N TYR A 337 16.34 -0.65 11.09
CA TYR A 337 17.13 0.30 10.32
C TYR A 337 16.27 1.42 9.74
N SER A 338 16.86 2.62 9.69
CA SER A 338 16.22 3.75 8.99
C SER A 338 16.21 3.51 7.49
N TRP A 339 15.24 4.10 6.80
CA TRP A 339 15.15 4.08 5.34
C TRP A 339 16.42 4.60 4.65
N ASP A 340 17.08 5.57 5.28
CA ASP A 340 18.28 6.22 4.75
C ASP A 340 19.57 5.70 5.40
N ASP A 341 19.51 4.60 6.17
CA ASP A 341 20.72 3.92 6.63
C ASP A 341 21.41 3.28 5.40
N VAL A 342 22.72 3.51 5.28
CA VAL A 342 23.56 3.14 4.12
C VAL A 342 24.19 1.78 4.36
N ILE A 343 24.16 0.92 3.34
CA ILE A 343 24.68 -0.45 3.36
C ILE A 343 25.92 -0.52 2.47
N ARG A 344 27.05 -0.92 3.05
CA ARG A 344 28.35 -0.98 2.36
C ARG A 344 29.02 -2.33 2.54
N GLN A 345 29.95 -2.62 1.64
CA GLN A 345 30.86 -3.75 1.78
C GLN A 345 31.78 -3.56 3.00
N PRO A 346 32.11 -4.64 3.72
CA PRO A 346 33.13 -4.61 4.74
C PRO A 346 34.49 -4.29 4.12
N ARG A 347 35.36 -3.57 4.85
CA ARG A 347 36.72 -3.26 4.41
C ARG A 347 37.59 -4.50 4.23
N GLU A 348 37.32 -5.53 5.03
CA GLU A 348 37.98 -6.82 4.99
C GLU A 348 36.90 -7.91 4.84
N PRO A 349 36.55 -8.31 3.60
CA PRO A 349 35.56 -9.34 3.37
C PRO A 349 36.09 -10.71 3.84
N ARG A 350 35.19 -11.56 4.34
CA ARG A 350 35.54 -12.91 4.77
C ARG A 350 35.96 -13.78 3.58
N LEU A 351 36.81 -14.77 3.84
CA LEU A 351 37.36 -15.68 2.82
C LEU A 351 36.26 -16.38 1.98
N PHE A 352 35.12 -16.69 2.60
CA PHE A 352 33.95 -17.31 1.96
C PHE A 352 32.76 -16.36 1.81
N SER A 353 33.01 -15.06 1.67
CA SER A 353 31.94 -14.07 1.51
C SER A 353 31.03 -14.42 0.34
N ILE A 354 29.72 -14.26 0.54
CA ILE A 354 28.70 -14.48 -0.48
C ILE A 354 28.92 -13.58 -1.71
N PHE A 355 29.52 -12.41 -1.50
CA PHE A 355 29.84 -11.45 -2.57
C PHE A 355 31.08 -11.84 -3.39
N ASN A 356 31.91 -12.77 -2.89
CA ASN A 356 33.11 -13.25 -3.59
C ASN A 356 32.82 -14.45 -4.52
N GLN A 357 31.69 -15.14 -4.33
CA GLN A 357 31.30 -16.31 -5.14
C GLN A 357 30.56 -15.93 -6.44
N ALA A 358 30.07 -14.69 -6.55
CA ALA A 358 29.34 -14.16 -7.71
C ALA A 358 30.23 -13.32 -8.67
N ALA A 359 31.54 -13.64 -8.72
CA ALA A 359 32.53 -12.97 -9.57
C ALA A 359 32.74 -13.69 -10.90
#